data_AF-A0A2X1AZM5-F1
#
_entry.id   AF-A0A2X1AZM5-F1
#
_cell.length_a   1.000
_cell.length_b   1.000
_cell.length_c   1.000
_cell.angle_alpha   90.00
_cell.angle_beta   90.00
_cell.angle_gamma   90.00
#
_symmetry.space_group_name_H-M   'P 1'
#
loop_
_entity.id
_entity.type
_entity.pdbx_description
1 polymer ?
#
loop_
_entity_poly.entity_id
_entity_poly.type
_entity_poly.pdbx_seq_one_letter_code
_entity_poly.pdbx_strand_id
1 'polypeptide(L)'
;MRLSLMSAAAVSLTLAACSQPEATPPAETPTASTEAAPATVETAAADWNALNTQIGKYPNETKLLEESAITADLKTLLGDKFAVLTTNMQTQAPLQKDGAVLFTSGNKQHEGGVNAAYLLIDPASKALEVGLWEGGKLTTYKTAGSNIAKPKDVQTLISNAAG
;
A
#
# COMPACT_ATOMS: atom_id res chain seq x y z
N MET A 1 21.69 -14.20 38.18
CA MET A 1 22.78 -14.08 39.16
C MET A 1 24.09 -13.85 38.43
N ARG A 2 24.38 -12.57 38.14
CA ARG A 2 25.70 -11.97 37.87
C ARG A 2 25.61 -10.53 38.38
N LEU A 3 26.77 -10.06 38.80
CA LEU A 3 27.05 -9.13 39.90
C LEU A 3 26.62 -7.67 39.63
N SER A 4 26.17 -6.99 40.70
CA SER A 4 25.83 -5.57 40.78
C SER A 4 26.93 -4.65 40.25
N LEU A 5 26.52 -3.56 39.58
CA LEU A 5 27.20 -2.26 39.66
C LEU A 5 26.11 -1.17 39.77
N MET A 6 26.02 -0.55 40.95
CA MET A 6 25.33 0.71 41.15
C MET A 6 26.24 1.83 40.66
N SER A 7 25.72 2.78 39.89
CA SER A 7 26.33 4.09 39.76
C SER A 7 25.25 5.13 39.51
N ALA A 8 25.01 5.95 40.53
CA ALA A 8 24.21 7.15 40.47
C ALA A 8 25.12 8.33 40.08
N ALA A 9 24.64 9.20 39.19
CA ALA A 9 25.13 10.57 39.07
C ALA A 9 24.00 11.45 38.48
N ALA A 10 23.46 12.32 39.32
CA ALA A 10 22.58 13.40 38.94
C ALA A 10 23.41 14.60 38.46
N VAL A 11 23.01 15.25 37.36
CA VAL A 11 23.37 16.65 37.07
C VAL A 11 22.19 17.33 36.40
N SER A 12 21.57 18.25 37.12
CA SER A 12 20.63 19.25 36.61
C SER A 12 21.44 20.36 35.93
N LEU A 13 21.05 20.78 34.72
CA LEU A 13 21.57 21.99 34.10
C LEU A 13 20.40 22.87 33.61
N THR A 14 20.21 23.98 34.31
CA THR A 14 19.30 25.08 34.01
C THR A 14 19.84 25.91 32.84
N LEU A 15 19.05 26.10 31.78
CA LEU A 15 19.31 27.16 30.79
C LEU A 15 18.36 28.32 31.04
N ALA A 16 18.93 29.42 31.53
CA ALA A 16 18.39 30.76 31.32
C ALA A 16 18.89 31.26 29.97
N ALA A 17 17.99 31.72 29.10
CA ALA A 17 18.35 32.53 27.95
C ALA A 17 17.25 33.57 27.69
N CYS A 18 17.54 34.81 28.09
CA CYS A 18 16.85 36.01 27.66
C CYS A 18 16.96 36.16 26.15
N SER A 19 15.89 36.57 25.48
CA SER A 19 15.96 37.40 24.26
C SER A 19 14.57 37.93 23.92
N GLN A 20 14.37 39.21 24.25
CA GLN A 20 13.27 40.04 23.78
C GLN A 20 13.75 40.79 22.54
N PRO A 21 12.94 40.86 21.47
CA PRO A 21 13.03 41.92 20.49
C PRO A 21 11.85 42.87 20.68
N GLU A 22 12.19 44.12 21.00
CA GLU A 22 11.32 45.28 20.83
C GLU A 22 11.36 45.67 19.34
N ALA A 23 10.20 45.72 18.68
CA ALA A 23 10.03 46.38 17.39
C ALA A 23 8.55 46.76 17.19
N THR A 24 8.26 48.05 17.34
CA THR A 24 7.16 48.76 16.64
C THR A 24 7.81 49.32 15.35
N PRO A 25 7.20 49.38 14.13
CA PRO A 25 5.90 50.04 13.78
C PRO A 25 5.25 49.43 12.49
N PRO A 26 4.43 50.12 11.65
CA PRO A 26 3.35 51.11 11.83
C PRO A 26 1.96 50.54 11.42
N ALA A 27 0.92 51.38 11.51
CA ALA A 27 -0.42 51.11 11.01
C ALA A 27 -0.44 50.89 9.48
N GLU A 28 -1.12 49.83 9.02
CA GLU A 28 -1.59 49.69 7.64
C GLU A 28 -3.09 49.41 7.62
N THR A 29 -3.79 50.24 6.85
CA THR A 29 -5.19 50.20 6.48
C THR A 29 -5.53 48.93 5.66
N PRO A 30 -6.80 48.49 5.66
CA PRO A 30 -7.19 47.14 5.25
C PRO A 30 -7.08 46.98 3.72
N THR A 31 -6.16 46.11 3.29
CA THR A 31 -6.07 45.67 1.90
C THR A 31 -6.75 44.32 1.76
N ALA A 32 -7.87 44.35 1.04
CA ALA A 32 -8.48 43.28 0.25
C ALA A 32 -8.07 41.84 0.58
N SER A 33 -9.03 41.07 1.11
CA SER A 33 -9.03 39.61 1.01
C SER A 33 -8.86 39.21 -0.46
N THR A 34 -7.63 38.85 -0.84
CA THR A 34 -7.40 38.02 -2.01
C THR A 34 -7.86 36.62 -1.62
N GLU A 35 -8.98 36.22 -2.21
CA GLU A 35 -9.46 34.85 -2.18
C GLU A 35 -8.37 33.98 -2.80
N ALA A 36 -7.62 33.28 -1.94
CA ALA A 36 -6.67 32.29 -2.37
C ALA A 36 -7.48 31.17 -3.05
N ALA A 37 -7.47 31.17 -4.38
CA ALA A 37 -7.93 30.05 -5.16
C ALA A 37 -7.25 28.77 -4.62
N PRO A 38 -8.00 27.69 -4.38
CA PRO A 38 -7.41 26.47 -3.85
C PRO A 38 -6.36 25.99 -4.85
N ALA A 39 -5.12 25.89 -4.38
CA ALA A 39 -4.09 25.17 -5.13
C ALA A 39 -4.60 23.75 -5.29
N THR A 40 -5.03 23.40 -6.50
CA THR A 40 -5.20 22.00 -6.90
C THR A 40 -3.86 21.33 -6.70
N VAL A 41 -3.73 20.59 -5.61
CA VAL A 41 -2.70 19.57 -5.45
C VAL A 41 -2.95 18.56 -6.55
N GLU A 42 -2.32 18.76 -7.71
CA GLU A 42 -2.11 17.70 -8.68
C GLU A 42 -1.39 16.59 -7.93
N THR A 43 -2.15 15.58 -7.55
CA THR A 43 -1.58 14.35 -7.01
C THR A 43 -0.78 13.77 -8.16
N ALA A 44 0.55 13.89 -8.10
CA ALA A 44 1.43 13.32 -9.11
C ALA A 44 0.98 11.88 -9.40
N ALA A 45 0.64 11.61 -10.67
CA ALA A 45 0.07 10.33 -11.05
C ALA A 45 1.02 9.20 -10.62
N ALA A 46 0.52 8.23 -9.86
CA ALA A 46 1.34 7.13 -9.37
C ALA A 46 2.02 6.40 -10.54
N ASP A 47 3.34 6.24 -10.48
CA ASP A 47 4.12 5.47 -11.45
C ASP A 47 4.08 3.98 -11.11
N TRP A 48 3.27 3.22 -11.83
CA TRP A 48 3.14 1.78 -11.60
C TRP A 48 4.35 1.00 -12.14
N ASN A 49 5.15 1.57 -13.04
CA ASN A 49 6.34 0.89 -13.55
C ASN A 49 7.40 0.71 -12.47
N ALA A 50 7.41 1.57 -11.44
CA ALA A 50 8.27 1.43 -10.27
C ALA A 50 8.11 0.06 -9.56
N LEU A 51 6.94 -0.59 -9.69
CA LEU A 51 6.68 -1.93 -9.14
C LEU A 51 7.58 -3.02 -9.74
N ASN A 52 8.17 -2.82 -10.93
CA ASN A 52 9.14 -3.78 -11.49
C ASN A 52 10.36 -3.96 -10.57
N THR A 53 10.70 -2.97 -9.74
CA THR A 53 11.81 -3.07 -8.76
C THR A 53 11.48 -3.94 -7.54
N GLN A 54 10.22 -4.39 -7.43
CA GLN A 54 9.70 -5.23 -6.36
C GLN A 54 9.58 -6.71 -6.76
N ILE A 55 9.85 -7.05 -8.02
CA ILE A 55 9.82 -8.44 -8.50
C ILE A 55 10.79 -9.30 -7.66
N GLY A 56 10.31 -10.46 -7.24
CA GLY A 56 11.03 -11.41 -6.39
C GLY A 56 10.93 -11.12 -4.89
N LYS A 57 10.31 -10.01 -4.47
CA LYS A 57 10.09 -9.67 -3.06
C LYS A 57 8.67 -10.01 -2.64
N TYR A 58 8.48 -10.30 -1.35
CA TYR A 58 7.16 -10.61 -0.83
C TYR A 58 6.32 -9.32 -0.63
N PRO A 59 5.00 -9.35 -0.90
CA PRO A 59 4.17 -8.15 -0.81
C PRO A 59 4.17 -7.47 0.58
N ASN A 60 4.35 -8.21 1.69
CA ASN A 60 4.52 -7.62 3.02
C ASN A 60 5.87 -6.90 3.21
N GLU A 61 6.94 -7.36 2.56
CA GLU A 61 8.27 -6.73 2.63
C GLU A 61 8.27 -5.38 1.90
N THR A 62 7.52 -5.29 0.81
CA THR A 62 7.44 -4.07 -0.01
C THR A 62 6.22 -3.22 0.27
N LYS A 63 5.36 -3.65 1.20
CA LYS A 63 4.06 -3.03 1.49
C LYS A 63 3.21 -2.83 0.23
N LEU A 64 3.22 -3.81 -0.68
CA LEU A 64 2.59 -3.72 -1.99
C LEU A 64 1.08 -3.39 -1.88
N LEU A 65 0.39 -3.91 -0.87
CA LEU A 65 -1.04 -3.65 -0.69
C LEU A 65 -1.28 -2.35 0.09
N GLU A 66 -0.44 -2.06 1.07
CA GLU A 66 -0.66 -1.03 2.08
C GLU A 66 -0.12 0.35 1.69
N GLU A 67 1.04 0.40 1.01
CA GLU A 67 1.81 1.63 0.74
C GLU A 67 2.54 1.55 -0.61
N SER A 68 1.82 1.30 -1.69
CA SER A 68 2.39 1.26 -3.04
C SER A 68 1.63 2.12 -4.05
N ALA A 69 2.18 2.20 -5.27
CA ALA A 69 1.58 2.92 -6.39
C ALA A 69 0.16 2.43 -6.75
N ILE A 70 -0.23 1.22 -6.35
CA ILE A 70 -1.54 0.61 -6.66
C ILE A 70 -2.51 0.61 -5.46
N THR A 71 -2.08 1.01 -4.27
CA THR A 71 -2.90 0.89 -3.05
C THR A 71 -4.23 1.64 -3.15
N ALA A 72 -4.21 2.86 -3.67
CA ALA A 72 -5.42 3.68 -3.81
C ALA A 72 -6.41 3.03 -4.79
N ASP A 73 -5.91 2.52 -5.92
CA ASP A 73 -6.72 1.84 -6.93
C ASP A 73 -7.25 0.49 -6.43
N LEU A 74 -6.47 -0.27 -5.65
CA LEU A 74 -6.94 -1.49 -5.01
C LEU A 74 -8.09 -1.23 -4.03
N LYS A 75 -7.96 -0.20 -3.18
CA LYS A 75 -9.02 0.19 -2.23
C LYS A 75 -10.27 0.65 -2.96
N THR A 76 -10.12 1.42 -4.03
CA THR A 76 -11.23 1.86 -4.88
C THR A 76 -11.92 0.67 -5.56
N LEU A 77 -11.15 -0.27 -6.09
CA LEU A 77 -11.67 -1.44 -6.80
C LEU A 77 -12.43 -2.40 -5.88
N LEU A 78 -11.93 -2.61 -4.66
CA LEU A 78 -12.44 -3.64 -3.76
C LEU A 78 -13.42 -3.11 -2.71
N GLY A 79 -13.35 -1.82 -2.35
CA GLY A 79 -14.10 -1.27 -1.23
C GLY A 79 -13.89 -2.10 0.04
N ASP A 80 -14.98 -2.54 0.66
CA ASP A 80 -14.96 -3.37 1.87
C ASP A 80 -14.20 -4.70 1.69
N LYS A 81 -14.07 -5.19 0.46
CA LYS A 81 -13.34 -6.43 0.14
C LYS A 81 -11.81 -6.26 0.20
N PHE A 82 -11.30 -5.05 0.36
CA PHE A 82 -9.86 -4.84 0.56
C PHE A 82 -9.36 -5.56 1.82
N ALA A 83 -10.14 -5.58 2.91
CA ALA A 83 -9.78 -6.32 4.13
C ALA A 83 -9.72 -7.84 3.91
N VAL A 84 -10.58 -8.37 3.03
CA VAL A 84 -10.56 -9.78 2.63
C VAL A 84 -9.29 -10.09 1.84
N LEU A 85 -8.88 -9.21 0.91
CA LEU A 85 -7.61 -9.36 0.19
C LEU A 85 -6.43 -9.46 1.17
N THR A 86 -6.31 -8.53 2.12
CA THR A 86 -5.21 -8.55 3.11
C THR A 86 -5.24 -9.84 3.94
N THR A 87 -6.42 -10.28 4.37
CA THR A 87 -6.57 -11.54 5.12
C THR A 87 -6.17 -12.75 4.28
N ASN A 88 -6.56 -12.77 3.02
CA ASN A 88 -6.27 -13.84 2.09
C ASN A 88 -4.84 -13.77 1.52
N MET A 89 -4.00 -12.84 1.99
CA MET A 89 -2.59 -12.70 1.60
C MET A 89 -1.64 -12.89 2.81
N GLN A 90 -2.11 -13.50 3.91
CA GLN A 90 -1.28 -13.79 5.09
C GLN A 90 -0.10 -14.72 4.79
N THR A 91 -0.31 -15.72 3.95
CA THR A 91 0.75 -16.55 3.35
C THR A 91 0.75 -16.25 1.86
N GLN A 92 1.85 -15.70 1.35
CA GLN A 92 1.89 -15.09 0.02
C GLN A 92 3.11 -15.53 -0.76
N ALA A 93 2.99 -15.60 -2.07
CA ALA A 93 4.10 -15.76 -2.99
C ALA A 93 4.78 -14.40 -3.25
N PRO A 94 6.06 -14.37 -3.65
CA PRO A 94 6.70 -13.15 -4.11
C PRO A 94 5.96 -12.51 -5.28
N LEU A 95 6.17 -11.22 -5.51
CA LEU A 95 5.73 -10.57 -6.74
C LEU A 95 6.50 -11.16 -7.93
N GLN A 96 5.78 -11.71 -8.89
CA GLN A 96 6.32 -12.33 -10.10
C GLN A 96 5.94 -11.51 -11.34
N LYS A 97 6.52 -11.86 -12.49
CA LYS A 97 6.22 -11.25 -13.78
C LYS A 97 6.03 -12.33 -14.84
N ASP A 98 4.99 -12.20 -15.65
CA ASP A 98 4.74 -12.99 -16.86
C ASP A 98 4.33 -12.04 -17.99
N GLY A 99 5.20 -11.92 -19.00
CA GLY A 99 5.07 -10.91 -20.04
C GLY A 99 4.99 -9.48 -19.48
N ALA A 100 3.86 -8.81 -19.73
CA ALA A 100 3.60 -7.45 -19.24
C ALA A 100 2.92 -7.41 -17.85
N VAL A 101 2.49 -8.55 -17.33
CA VAL A 101 1.69 -8.64 -16.11
C VAL A 101 2.59 -8.92 -14.91
N LEU A 102 2.47 -8.09 -13.87
CA LEU A 102 2.98 -8.42 -12.55
C LEU A 102 1.89 -9.16 -11.77
N PHE A 103 2.26 -10.19 -11.02
CA PHE A 103 1.28 -10.95 -10.27
C PHE A 103 1.83 -11.51 -8.96
N THR A 104 0.93 -11.74 -8.02
CA THR A 104 1.19 -12.48 -6.79
C THR A 104 -0.08 -13.24 -6.40
N SER A 105 0.06 -14.20 -5.49
CA SER A 105 -1.06 -14.95 -4.93
C SER A 105 -0.78 -15.26 -3.47
N GLY A 106 -1.83 -15.64 -2.75
CA GLY A 106 -1.72 -16.00 -1.35
C GLY A 106 -2.97 -16.66 -0.82
N ASN A 107 -2.89 -17.01 0.46
CA ASN A 107 -4.02 -17.51 1.23
C ASN A 107 -3.98 -17.02 2.67
N LYS A 108 -5.15 -17.04 3.30
CA LYS A 108 -5.27 -17.03 4.76
C LYS A 108 -4.49 -18.22 5.30
N GLN A 109 -3.76 -18.04 6.39
CA GLN A 109 -2.85 -19.06 6.88
C GLN A 109 -3.55 -20.42 7.05
N HIS A 110 -2.96 -21.48 6.47
CA HIS A 110 -3.48 -22.85 6.45
C HIS A 110 -4.79 -23.09 5.66
N GLU A 111 -5.27 -22.12 4.89
CA GLU A 111 -6.56 -22.19 4.18
C GLU A 111 -6.42 -22.02 2.65
N GLY A 112 -5.35 -22.57 2.08
CA GLY A 112 -5.12 -22.59 0.64
C GLY A 112 -6.31 -23.20 -0.12
N GLY A 113 -6.80 -22.51 -1.16
CA GLY A 113 -7.96 -22.91 -1.95
C GLY A 113 -9.33 -22.60 -1.34
N VAL A 114 -9.40 -22.30 -0.03
CA VAL A 114 -10.66 -21.94 0.66
C VAL A 114 -10.76 -20.44 0.84
N ASN A 115 -9.77 -19.84 1.49
CA ASN A 115 -9.67 -18.39 1.69
C ASN A 115 -8.34 -17.93 1.10
N ALA A 116 -8.39 -17.61 -0.19
CA ALA A 116 -7.23 -17.36 -1.04
C ALA A 116 -7.43 -16.12 -1.91
N ALA A 117 -6.35 -15.65 -2.51
CA ALA A 117 -6.41 -14.54 -3.45
C ALA A 117 -5.33 -14.64 -4.53
N TYR A 118 -5.59 -14.00 -5.66
CA TYR A 118 -4.56 -13.59 -6.62
C TYR A 118 -4.72 -12.11 -6.93
N LEU A 119 -3.61 -11.47 -7.27
CA LEU A 119 -3.53 -10.09 -7.73
C LEU A 119 -2.77 -10.05 -9.05
N LEU A 120 -3.39 -9.48 -10.08
CA LEU A 120 -2.77 -9.15 -11.37
C LEU A 120 -2.69 -7.64 -11.51
N ILE A 121 -1.56 -7.16 -12.00
CA ILE A 121 -1.28 -5.75 -12.22
C ILE A 121 -0.74 -5.63 -13.65
N ASP A 122 -1.37 -4.78 -14.45
CA ASP A 122 -0.81 -4.29 -15.70
C ASP A 122 -0.36 -2.83 -15.51
N PRO A 123 0.95 -2.60 -15.30
CA PRO A 123 1.48 -1.25 -15.10
C PRO A 123 1.26 -0.30 -16.27
N ALA A 124 1.19 -0.81 -17.51
CA ALA A 124 1.12 0.01 -18.70
C ALA A 124 -0.28 0.61 -18.90
N SER A 125 -1.32 -0.19 -18.64
CA SER A 125 -2.72 0.25 -18.74
C SER A 125 -3.30 0.75 -17.41
N LYS A 126 -2.52 0.69 -16.33
CA LYS A 126 -2.98 0.94 -14.95
C LYS A 126 -4.23 0.13 -14.60
N ALA A 127 -4.21 -1.15 -14.96
CA ALA A 127 -5.31 -2.07 -14.72
C ALA A 127 -4.97 -3.09 -13.64
N LEU A 128 -5.98 -3.45 -12.86
CA LEU A 128 -5.90 -4.47 -11.82
C LEU A 128 -6.94 -5.55 -12.09
N GLU A 129 -6.60 -6.78 -11.72
CA GLU A 129 -7.58 -7.84 -11.49
C GLU A 129 -7.25 -8.55 -10.18
N VAL A 130 -8.26 -8.73 -9.33
CA VAL A 130 -8.15 -9.43 -8.05
C VAL A 130 -9.17 -10.56 -8.04
N GLY A 131 -8.70 -11.78 -7.81
CA GLY A 131 -9.56 -12.91 -7.47
C GLY A 131 -9.55 -13.13 -5.98
N LEU A 132 -10.73 -13.25 -5.36
CA LEU A 132 -10.89 -13.60 -3.95
C LEU A 132 -11.68 -14.90 -3.85
N TRP A 133 -11.10 -15.89 -3.18
CA TRP A 133 -11.85 -17.03 -2.67
C TRP A 133 -12.33 -16.74 -1.27
N GLU A 134 -13.63 -16.86 -1.06
CA GLU A 134 -14.28 -16.81 0.25
C GLU A 134 -15.06 -18.11 0.43
N GLY A 135 -14.63 -18.96 1.37
CA GLY A 135 -15.24 -20.27 1.58
C GLY A 135 -15.21 -21.17 0.33
N GLY A 136 -14.13 -21.10 -0.45
CA GLY A 136 -13.93 -21.87 -1.69
C GLY A 136 -14.62 -21.27 -2.92
N LYS A 137 -15.39 -20.19 -2.79
CA LYS A 137 -16.04 -19.53 -3.92
C LYS A 137 -15.20 -18.37 -4.45
N LEU A 138 -14.78 -18.46 -5.72
CA LEU A 138 -14.08 -17.38 -6.41
C LEU A 138 -15.04 -16.24 -6.80
N THR A 139 -14.64 -15.01 -6.49
CA THR A 139 -15.20 -13.77 -7.04
C THR A 139 -14.07 -12.91 -7.62
N THR A 140 -14.23 -12.40 -8.84
CA THR A 140 -13.22 -11.58 -9.52
C THR A 140 -13.66 -10.12 -9.59
N TYR A 141 -12.75 -9.21 -9.23
CA TYR A 141 -12.87 -7.77 -9.32
C TYR A 141 -11.81 -7.27 -10.30
N LYS A 142 -12.18 -6.40 -11.25
CA LYS A 142 -11.21 -5.85 -12.21
C LYS A 142 -11.51 -4.43 -12.60
N THR A 143 -10.47 -3.70 -13.01
CA THR A 143 -10.62 -2.38 -13.65
C THR A 143 -11.57 -2.51 -14.84
N ALA A 144 -12.55 -1.61 -14.95
CA ALA A 144 -13.56 -1.67 -16.02
C ALA A 144 -12.90 -1.63 -17.41
N GLY A 145 -13.40 -2.45 -18.34
CA GLY A 145 -12.83 -2.56 -19.70
C GLY A 145 -11.48 -3.28 -19.80
N SER A 146 -10.85 -3.64 -18.68
CA SER A 146 -9.58 -4.37 -18.71
C SER A 146 -9.74 -5.84 -19.10
N ASN A 147 -8.70 -6.35 -19.77
CA ASN A 147 -8.55 -7.75 -20.12
C ASN A 147 -7.10 -8.20 -19.88
N ILE A 148 -6.73 -8.35 -18.61
CA ILE A 148 -5.39 -8.81 -18.23
C ILE A 148 -5.30 -10.31 -18.46
N ALA A 149 -4.31 -10.74 -19.26
CA ALA A 149 -4.04 -12.15 -19.47
C ALA A 149 -3.58 -12.80 -18.15
N LYS A 150 -4.21 -13.92 -17.75
CA LYS A 150 -3.87 -14.62 -16.52
C LYS A 150 -2.59 -15.44 -16.69
N PRO A 151 -1.55 -15.21 -15.89
CA PRO A 151 -0.34 -16.05 -15.89
C PRO A 151 -0.66 -17.53 -15.63
N LYS A 152 0.19 -18.44 -16.11
CA LYS A 152 -0.06 -19.90 -16.00
C LYS A 152 -0.23 -20.37 -14.54
N ASP A 153 0.51 -19.77 -13.62
CA ASP A 153 0.43 -20.08 -12.19
C ASP A 153 -0.95 -19.73 -11.62
N VAL A 154 -1.50 -18.57 -12.01
CA VAL A 154 -2.84 -18.14 -11.59
C VAL A 154 -3.93 -18.99 -12.23
N GLN A 155 -3.78 -19.37 -13.50
CA GLN A 155 -4.69 -20.33 -14.14
C GLN A 155 -4.71 -21.68 -13.40
N THR A 156 -3.53 -22.14 -12.95
CA THR A 156 -3.39 -23.40 -12.20
C THR A 156 -4.03 -23.26 -10.82
N LEU A 157 -3.81 -22.16 -10.11
CA LEU A 157 -4.48 -21.84 -8.84
C LEU A 157 -6.01 -21.89 -8.99
N ILE A 158 -6.54 -21.24 -10.03
CA ILE A 158 -7.99 -21.24 -10.31
C ILE A 158 -8.51 -22.64 -10.58
N SER A 159 -7.76 -23.44 -11.34
CA SER A 159 -8.16 -24.81 -11.69
C SER A 159 -8.17 -25.73 -10.47
N ASN A 160 -7.19 -25.58 -9.56
CA ASN A 160 -7.06 -26.41 -8.36
C ASN A 160 -8.15 -26.13 -7.31
N ALA A 161 -8.69 -24.91 -7.26
CA ALA A 161 -9.74 -24.55 -6.32
C ALA A 161 -11.15 -24.90 -6.79
N ALA A 162 -11.31 -25.36 -8.04
CA ALA A 162 -12.59 -25.73 -8.64
C ALA A 162 -12.93 -27.23 -8.51
N GLY A 163 -12.03 -28.04 -7.94
CA GLY A 163 -12.20 -29.48 -7.70
C GLY A 163 -12.39 -29.80 -6.23
#